data_AF-A0A1H0UPN5-F1
#
_entry.id   AF-A0A1H0UPN5-F1
#
_cell.length_a   1.000
_cell.length_b   1.000
_cell.length_c   1.000
_cell.angle_alpha   90.00
_cell.angle_beta   90.00
_cell.angle_gamma   90.00
#
_symmetry.space_group_name_H-M   'P 1'
#
loop_
_entity.id
_entity.type
_entity.pdbx_description
1 polymer ?
#
loop_
_entity_poly.entity_id
_entity_poly.type
_entity_poly.pdbx_seq_one_letter_code
_entity_poly.pdbx_strand_id
1 'polypeptide(L)' 'MLSINKVKGYRNMLGLSQKEMAKKLNISINAYRNKENGKVEFRDNEKIIIKEMILPLFPEVTLEEIFFYK' A
#
# COMPACT_ATOMS: atom_id res chain seq x y z
N MET A 1 2.34 -12.55 16.89
CA MET A 1 1.07 -12.32 16.18
C MET A 1 1.41 -12.06 14.72
N LEU A 2 0.85 -12.82 13.78
CA LEU A 2 1.04 -12.58 12.35
C LEU A 2 0.35 -11.26 11.99
N SER A 3 1.11 -10.19 11.71
CA SER A 3 0.51 -8.93 11.27
C SER A 3 0.05 -9.07 9.82
N ILE A 4 -1.22 -8.81 9.55
CA ILE A 4 -1.75 -8.85 8.19
C ILE A 4 -1.17 -7.67 7.40
N ASN A 5 -0.52 -7.96 6.27
CA ASN A 5 -0.05 -6.93 5.36
C ASN A 5 -1.19 -6.50 4.42
N LYS A 6 -1.99 -5.53 4.89
CA LYS A 6 -3.15 -5.03 4.14
C LYS A 6 -2.76 -4.37 2.82
N VAL A 7 -1.64 -3.64 2.77
CA VAL A 7 -1.14 -3.03 1.52
C VAL A 7 -0.90 -4.09 0.45
N LYS A 8 -0.32 -5.25 0.81
CA LYS A 8 -0.16 -6.40 -0.11
C LYS A 8 -1.50 -6.94 -0.58
N GLY A 9 -2.48 -7.05 0.31
CA GLY A 9 -3.84 -7.48 -0.02
C GLY A 9 -4.49 -6.54 -1.04
N TYR A 10 -4.49 -5.23 -0.76
CA TYR A 10 -5.04 -4.22 -1.67
C TYR A 10 -4.32 -4.20 -3.02
N ARG A 11 -2.99 -4.27 -3.04
CA ARG A 11 -2.22 -4.35 -4.29
C ARG A 11 -2.66 -5.54 -5.15
N ASN A 12 -2.81 -6.71 -4.52
CA ASN A 12 -3.27 -7.92 -5.22
C ASN A 12 -4.71 -7.76 -5.75
N MET A 13 -5.61 -7.16 -4.97
CA MET A 13 -6.99 -6.92 -5.38
C MET A 13 -7.08 -5.94 -6.57
N LEU A 14 -6.18 -4.96 -6.63
CA LEU A 14 -6.04 -4.05 -7.77
C LEU A 14 -5.40 -4.73 -9.00
N GLY A 15 -4.99 -6.01 -8.91
CA GLY A 15 -4.34 -6.73 -10.00
C GLY A 15 -2.91 -6.27 -10.31
N LEU A 16 -2.25 -5.57 -9.37
CA LEU A 16 -0.96 -4.95 -9.60
C LEU A 16 0.20 -5.81 -9.10
N SER A 17 1.25 -5.94 -9.91
CA SER A 17 2.56 -6.39 -9.44
C SER A 17 3.23 -5.34 -8.55
N GLN A 18 4.23 -5.75 -7.77
CA GLN A 18 5.07 -4.81 -6.99
C GLN A 18 5.73 -3.75 -7.90
N LYS A 19 6.07 -4.12 -9.14
CA LYS A 19 6.69 -3.22 -10.12
C LYS A 19 5.72 -2.15 -10.57
N GLU A 20 4.47 -2.50 -10.83
CA GLU A 20 3.44 -1.56 -11.27
C GLU A 20 3.02 -0.62 -10.14
N MET A 21 2.87 -1.15 -8.93
CA MET A 21 2.58 -0.32 -7.76
C MET A 21 3.70 0.69 -7.48
N ALA A 22 4.97 0.25 -7.59
CA ALA A 22 6.12 1.16 -7.47
C ALA A 22 6.08 2.30 -8.50
N LYS A 23 5.70 2.00 -9.76
CA LYS A 23 5.52 3.02 -10.80
C LYS A 23 4.39 4.01 -10.45
N LYS A 24 3.25 3.52 -9.93
CA LYS A 24 2.12 4.38 -9.51
C LYS A 24 2.51 5.33 -8.37
N LEU A 25 3.37 4.87 -7.47
CA LEU A 25 3.90 5.68 -6.36
C LEU A 25 5.12 6.52 -6.73
N ASN A 26 5.59 6.44 -7.98
CA ASN A 26 6.80 7.10 -8.46
C ASN A 26 8.05 6.81 -7.59
N ILE A 27 8.24 5.53 -7.22
CA ILE A 27 9.40 5.05 -6.44
C ILE A 27 10.06 3.85 -7.12
N SER A 28 11.28 3.52 -6.68
CA SER A 28 11.96 2.30 -7.15
C SER A 28 11.24 1.04 -6.66
N ILE A 29 11.34 -0.04 -7.43
CA ILE A 29 10.79 -1.35 -7.05
C ILE A 29 11.36 -1.85 -5.71
N ASN A 30 12.63 -1.56 -5.43
CA ASN A 30 13.28 -1.93 -4.17
C ASN A 30 12.72 -1.14 -2.99
N ALA A 31 12.45 0.16 -3.18
CA ALA A 31 11.79 0.98 -2.17
C ALA A 31 10.39 0.43 -1.86
N TYR A 32 9.58 0.15 -2.89
CA TYR A 32 8.25 -0.43 -2.69
C TYR A 32 8.31 -1.80 -2.00
N ARG A 33 9.22 -2.70 -2.40
CA ARG A 33 9.41 -4.01 -1.77
C ARG A 33 9.77 -3.91 -0.29
N ASN A 34 10.68 -3.01 0.06
CA ASN A 34 11.05 -2.79 1.46
C ASN A 34 9.88 -2.23 2.26
N LYS A 35 9.08 -1.34 1.66
CA LYS A 35 7.90 -0.76 2.30
C LYS A 35 6.79 -1.78 2.51
N GLU A 36 6.43 -2.51 1.46
CA GLU A 36 5.41 -3.55 1.55
C GLU A 36 5.81 -4.62 2.57
N ASN A 37 7.09 -5.02 2.64
CA ASN A 37 7.55 -5.98 3.65
C ASN A 37 7.73 -5.39 5.07
N GLY A 38 7.34 -4.13 5.29
CA GLY A 38 7.41 -3.48 6.60
C GLY A 38 8.82 -3.14 7.09
N LYS A 39 9.83 -3.18 6.20
CA LYS A 39 11.22 -2.79 6.54
C LYS A 39 11.39 -1.27 6.60
N VAL A 40 10.56 -0.54 5.86
CA VAL A 40 10.57 0.92 5.76
C VAL A 40 9.11 1.38 5.74
N GLU A 41 8.78 2.49 6.38
CA GLU A 41 7.42 3.01 6.33
C GLU A 41 7.09 3.69 5.00
N PHE A 42 5.81 3.70 4.62
CA PHE A 42 5.32 4.56 3.54
C PHE A 42 5.36 6.02 3.97
N ARG A 43 5.78 6.91 3.08
CA ARG A 43 5.70 8.36 3.27
C ARG A 43 4.25 8.82 3.12
N ASP A 44 3.92 9.99 3.65
CA ASP A 44 2.52 10.45 3.67
C ASP A 44 1.94 10.64 2.26
N ASN A 45 2.73 11.14 1.30
CA ASN A 45 2.31 11.22 -0.09
C ASN A 45 2.04 9.83 -0.72
N GLU A 46 2.85 8.82 -0.38
CA GLU A 46 2.63 7.45 -0.83
C GLU A 46 1.37 6.86 -0.21
N LYS A 47 1.12 7.13 1.09
CA LYS A 47 -0.09 6.69 1.80
C LYS A 47 -1.36 7.28 1.17
N ILE A 48 -1.33 8.57 0.81
CA ILE A 48 -2.45 9.25 0.14
C ILE A 48 -2.75 8.59 -1.21
N ILE A 49 -1.73 8.40 -2.06
CA ILE A 49 -1.91 7.76 -3.38
C ILE A 49 -2.47 6.33 -3.23
N ILE A 50 -1.95 5.55 -2.28
CA ILE A 50 -2.46 4.20 -2.00
C ILE A 50 -3.95 4.26 -1.63
N LYS A 51 -4.34 5.18 -0.73
CA LYS A 51 -5.74 5.35 -0.34
C LYS A 51 -6.62 5.72 -1.53
N GLU A 52 -6.19 6.69 -2.35
CA GLU A 52 -6.92 7.11 -3.56
C GLU A 52 -7.16 5.95 -4.54
N MET A 53 -6.20 5.04 -4.69
CA MET A 53 -6.36 3.85 -5.52
C MET A 53 -7.38 2.85 -4.95
N ILE A 54 -7.60 2.83 -3.63
CA ILE A 54 -8.49 1.90 -2.93
C ILE A 54 -9.92 2.45 -2.80
N LEU A 55 -10.08 3.77 -2.68
CA LEU A 55 -11.38 4.43 -2.48
C LEU A 55 -12.48 4.00 -3.47
N PRO A 56 -12.23 3.75 -4.77
CA PRO A 56 -13.25 3.26 -5.69
C PRO A 56 -13.82 1.88 -5.34
N LEU A 57 -13.07 1.06 -4.59
CA LEU A 57 -13.47 -0.28 -4.15
C LEU A 57 -13.99 -0.28 -2.72
N PHE A 58 -13.42 0.58 -1.87
CA PHE A 58 -13.81 0.74 -0.46
C PHE A 58 -13.88 2.23 -0.11
N PRO A 59 -15.04 2.89 -0.31
CA PRO A 59 -15.18 4.34 -0.17
C PRO A 59 -14.95 4.87 1.25
N GLU A 60 -15.14 4.03 2.27
CA GLU A 60 -15.03 4.42 3.68
C GLU A 60 -13.65 4.10 4.29
N VAL A 61 -12.74 3.50 3.52
CA VAL A 61 -11.44 3.05 4.04
C VAL A 61 -10.60 4.23 4.56
N THR A 62 -10.01 4.05 5.72
CA THR A 62 -9.18 5.05 6.39
C THR A 62 -7.68 4.74 6.27
N LEU A 63 -6.82 5.74 6.53
CA LEU A 63 -5.37 5.50 6.55
C LEU A 63 -5.00 4.59 7.72
N GLU A 64 -5.69 4.76 8.84
CA GLU A 64 -5.62 3.94 10.05
C GLU A 64 -5.86 2.48 9.73
N GLU A 65 -6.93 2.18 8.99
CA GLU A 65 -7.25 0.83 8.53
C GLU A 65 -6.22 0.24 7.59
N ILE A 66 -5.63 1.04 6.69
CA ILE A 66 -4.66 0.53 5.71
C ILE A 66 -3.29 0.29 6.37
N PHE A 67 -2.83 1.21 7.23
CA PHE A 67 -1.43 1.29 7.65
C PHE A 67 -1.18 1.05 9.14
N PHE A 68 -2.16 1.22 10.03
CA PHE A 68 -1.91 1.31 11.47
C PHE A 68 -2.60 0.22 12.31
N TYR A 69 -3.79 -0.27 11.91
CA TYR A 69 -4.44 -1.38 12.60
C TYR A 69 -3.82 -2.74 12.19
N LYS A 70 -3.11 -3.37 13.13
CA LYS A 70 -2.49 -4.71 13.01
C LYS A 70 -3.41 -5.83 13.48
#